data_AF-A0A2A5HR91-F1
#
_entry.id   AF-A0A2A5HR91-F1
#
_cell.length_a   1.000
_cell.length_b   1.000
_cell.length_c   1.000
_cell.angle_alpha   90.00
_cell.angle_beta   90.00
_cell.angle_gamma   90.00
#
_symmetry.space_group_name_H-M   'P 1'
#
loop_
_entity.id
_entity.type
_entity.pdbx_description
1 polymer ?
#
loop_
_entity_poly.entity_id
_entity_poly.type
_entity_poly.pdbx_seq_one_letter_code
_entity_poly.pdbx_strand_id
1 'polypeptide(L)'
;MFVKLRNIILTGAMLAASLTGSAFAQTIDNGFVPGSTNFRPDQRVFPSGGQVNVFLNYNSFTNQNFPATFTQFAMENAVQKAVQNWEQISGVNLDIRYAGVDNNRTQAGNGEILISGARRLQDAFPLSLANALGSAENTDARNPFNQSDIFIYRQDMDGINWLWSVVPSHSISLENSFISTLTHEIGHSLGLGHNGDTNLRTVMNPGTPERSYGPYIEDIQDLWRLNGQVGTNATTVALSTDQGLSWNVTPSAIPSNIYSPLPFSVNRDNDGMTIFYTAADKRPGWTTGALNASSFGVGTVFRNTFSLYGTVGHGYDDEHMMAWVDGNNNNNITVIFFTDGVTNTLNRSPAVGTSRATGTPAIHKLANNTWILAYPKIDTVDFTETARVVGRISTDDGRNWGPETDLLPSWGAATQALRGVSVTSNGINDIRISYAYSDNSDFTGLVTTLRTSLNSFNQLNPASIGFNAGQYTLGEPSVARTSRNFVMGTLLRNGIVHSRNSVLNSNTWTNDRTVSPTVFDVEPSVVARRNSSFVYMFCQLE
;
A
#
# COMPACT_ATOMS: atom_id res chain seq x y z
N MET A 1 -49.59 29.48 -34.05
CA MET A 1 -48.36 30.10 -33.53
C MET A 1 -48.48 30.24 -32.02
N PHE A 2 -48.41 29.13 -31.27
CA PHE A 2 -48.29 29.12 -29.81
C PHE A 2 -47.69 27.77 -29.40
N VAL A 3 -46.39 27.76 -29.14
CA VAL A 3 -45.65 26.62 -28.57
C VAL A 3 -44.59 27.21 -27.64
N LYS A 4 -44.36 26.52 -26.52
CA LYS A 4 -43.30 26.67 -25.50
C LYS A 4 -43.55 27.64 -24.34
N LEU A 5 -44.09 27.07 -23.25
CA LEU A 5 -43.64 27.32 -21.87
C LEU A 5 -44.15 26.18 -20.96
N ARG A 6 -43.60 24.99 -21.17
CA ARG A 6 -43.60 23.86 -20.23
C ARG A 6 -42.31 23.10 -20.48
N ASN A 7 -41.26 23.41 -19.69
CA ASN A 7 -40.05 22.60 -19.44
C ASN A 7 -38.96 23.40 -18.69
N ILE A 8 -39.31 24.15 -17.65
CA ILE A 8 -38.31 24.80 -16.75
C ILE A 8 -38.50 24.40 -15.28
N ILE A 9 -39.49 23.55 -14.97
CA ILE A 9 -39.75 23.08 -13.60
C ILE A 9 -39.60 21.56 -13.58
N LEU A 10 -38.36 21.06 -13.73
CA LEU A 10 -38.03 19.66 -13.39
C LEU A 10 -36.53 19.41 -13.15
N THR A 11 -35.65 20.39 -13.34
CA THR A 11 -34.22 20.30 -13.01
C THR A 11 -33.83 20.98 -11.69
N GLY A 12 -34.76 21.68 -11.03
CA GLY A 12 -34.52 22.37 -9.75
C GLY A 12 -34.95 21.61 -8.49
N ALA A 13 -35.61 20.46 -8.62
CA ALA A 13 -36.21 19.75 -7.49
C ALA A 13 -35.32 18.67 -6.86
N MET A 14 -34.20 18.29 -7.48
CA MET A 14 -33.23 17.36 -6.87
C MET A 14 -32.15 18.05 -6.03
N LEU A 15 -31.95 19.37 -6.18
CA LEU A 15 -30.88 20.09 -5.48
C LEU A 15 -31.29 20.66 -4.11
N ALA A 16 -32.59 20.77 -3.83
CA ALA A 16 -33.11 21.32 -2.57
C ALA A 16 -33.49 20.25 -1.53
N ALA A 17 -33.61 18.98 -1.94
CA ALA A 17 -34.06 17.91 -1.04
C ALA A 17 -32.95 17.33 -0.14
N SER A 18 -31.66 17.61 -0.41
CA SER A 18 -30.55 17.16 0.45
C SER A 18 -30.19 18.15 1.57
N LEU A 19 -30.78 19.36 1.60
CA LEU A 19 -30.33 20.44 2.50
C LEU A 19 -31.43 21.13 3.32
N THR A 20 -32.70 20.72 3.24
CA THR A 20 -33.78 21.34 4.05
C THR A 20 -34.53 20.39 4.98
N GLY A 21 -33.98 19.20 5.26
CA GLY A 21 -34.54 18.25 6.22
C GLY A 21 -33.69 18.12 7.47
N SER A 22 -34.02 18.90 8.50
CA SER A 22 -33.46 18.93 9.86
C SER A 22 -32.21 19.80 10.08
N ALA A 23 -32.27 20.58 11.16
CA ALA A 23 -31.19 21.44 11.63
C ALA A 23 -30.05 20.55 12.15
N PHE A 24 -29.12 20.18 11.25
CA PHE A 24 -27.94 19.39 11.57
C PHE A 24 -26.83 20.27 12.13
N ALA A 25 -26.27 19.90 13.27
CA ALA A 25 -24.94 20.32 13.69
C ALA A 25 -23.90 19.57 12.82
N GLN A 26 -23.73 19.98 11.57
CA GLN A 26 -22.62 19.53 10.73
C GLN A 26 -21.33 20.16 11.25
N THR A 27 -20.38 19.36 11.73
CA THR A 27 -18.99 19.81 11.86
C THR A 27 -18.34 19.72 10.49
N ILE A 28 -18.63 20.75 9.68
CA ILE A 28 -18.04 20.99 8.37
C ILE A 28 -16.51 21.10 8.49
N ASP A 29 -15.72 20.40 7.69
CA ASP A 29 -14.27 20.62 7.58
C ASP A 29 -14.00 22.04 7.06
N ASN A 30 -13.50 22.92 7.94
CA ASN A 30 -13.17 24.30 7.59
C ASN A 30 -11.64 24.43 7.53
N GLY A 31 -11.05 23.88 6.49
CA GLY A 31 -9.76 24.36 5.99
C GLY A 31 -9.90 25.81 5.55
N PHE A 32 -9.28 26.73 6.30
CA PHE A 32 -9.09 28.15 6.00
C PHE A 32 -10.23 29.14 6.34
N VAL A 33 -10.20 29.65 7.59
CA VAL A 33 -10.78 30.96 7.93
C VAL A 33 -9.65 31.99 7.85
N PRO A 34 -9.69 32.99 6.95
CA PRO A 34 -8.70 34.06 6.93
C PRO A 34 -8.63 34.75 8.29
N GLY A 35 -7.53 34.54 9.01
CA GLY A 35 -7.28 35.14 10.33
C GLY A 35 -7.65 34.30 11.56
N SER A 36 -8.09 33.04 11.42
CA SER A 36 -8.26 32.15 12.58
C SER A 36 -7.05 31.22 12.76
N THR A 37 -6.49 31.20 13.97
CA THR A 37 -5.44 30.27 14.41
C THR A 37 -5.98 28.92 14.90
N ASN A 38 -7.24 28.58 14.58
CA ASN A 38 -7.92 27.44 15.19
C ASN A 38 -7.85 26.20 14.30
N PHE A 39 -6.77 25.44 14.50
CA PHE A 39 -6.63 24.04 14.12
C PHE A 39 -7.85 23.23 14.58
N ARG A 40 -8.37 22.35 13.72
CA ARG A 40 -9.35 21.34 14.18
C ARG A 40 -8.59 20.15 14.77
N PRO A 41 -8.90 19.77 16.02
CA PRO A 41 -8.26 18.62 16.64
C PRO A 41 -8.76 17.34 15.98
N ASP A 42 -7.91 16.32 16.00
CA ASP A 42 -8.25 14.96 15.65
C ASP A 42 -9.51 14.50 16.40
N GLN A 43 -10.46 13.91 15.66
CA GLN A 43 -11.73 13.46 16.20
C GLN A 43 -12.09 12.09 15.64
N ARG A 44 -12.30 11.12 16.51
CA ARG A 44 -12.74 9.77 16.12
C ARG A 44 -14.07 9.83 15.34
N VAL A 45 -14.07 9.29 14.12
CA VAL A 45 -15.25 9.19 13.25
C VAL A 45 -15.85 7.78 13.20
N PHE A 46 -15.08 6.73 13.51
CA PHE A 46 -15.57 5.35 13.52
C PHE A 46 -15.24 4.67 14.85
N PRO A 47 -16.06 3.71 15.31
CA PRO A 47 -15.71 2.92 16.49
C PRO A 47 -14.47 2.05 16.21
N SER A 48 -13.56 1.97 17.17
CA SER A 48 -12.42 1.04 17.14
C SER A 48 -12.86 -0.40 16.89
N GLY A 49 -12.16 -1.11 16.00
CA GLY A 49 -12.51 -2.46 15.53
C GLY A 49 -13.73 -2.48 14.60
N GLY A 50 -14.26 -1.32 14.24
CA GLY A 50 -15.36 -1.18 13.30
C GLY A 50 -14.92 -1.45 11.87
N GLN A 51 -15.87 -1.95 11.08
CA GLN A 51 -15.72 -2.07 9.64
C GLN A 51 -16.18 -0.79 8.94
N VAL A 52 -15.36 -0.28 8.04
CA VAL A 52 -15.58 0.95 7.27
C VAL A 52 -15.66 0.61 5.79
N ASN A 53 -16.85 0.68 5.22
CA ASN A 53 -17.09 0.42 3.80
C ASN A 53 -16.95 1.71 2.99
N VAL A 54 -16.05 1.73 2.02
CA VAL A 54 -15.83 2.87 1.12
C VAL A 54 -16.57 2.63 -0.19
N PHE A 55 -17.50 3.52 -0.52
CA PHE A 55 -18.31 3.47 -1.74
C PHE A 55 -17.95 4.63 -2.69
N LEU A 56 -18.13 4.39 -3.99
CA LEU A 56 -18.00 5.40 -5.03
C LEU A 56 -19.35 5.67 -5.70
N ASN A 57 -19.80 6.93 -5.71
CA ASN A 57 -20.87 7.36 -6.61
C ASN A 57 -20.27 7.87 -7.93
N TYR A 58 -20.04 6.99 -8.89
CA TYR A 58 -19.43 7.34 -10.17
C TYR A 58 -20.30 8.32 -10.99
N ASN A 59 -21.63 8.14 -10.98
CA ASN A 59 -22.56 9.02 -11.68
C ASN A 59 -22.47 10.49 -11.23
N SER A 60 -22.12 10.75 -9.98
CA SER A 60 -21.91 12.13 -9.52
C SER A 60 -20.74 12.81 -10.26
N PHE A 61 -19.66 12.10 -10.60
CA PHE A 61 -18.52 12.64 -11.35
C PHE A 61 -18.86 12.91 -12.81
N THR A 62 -19.60 12.01 -13.45
CA THR A 62 -20.06 12.23 -14.83
C THR A 62 -20.97 13.45 -14.92
N ASN A 63 -21.85 13.65 -13.94
CA ASN A 63 -22.71 14.83 -13.83
C ASN A 63 -21.93 16.13 -13.60
N GLN A 64 -20.70 16.07 -13.07
CA GLN A 64 -19.82 17.24 -12.91
C GLN A 64 -18.86 17.46 -14.07
N ASN A 65 -18.97 16.73 -15.17
CA ASN A 65 -18.09 16.86 -16.34
C ASN A 65 -16.61 16.62 -16.01
N PHE A 66 -16.32 15.59 -15.19
CA PHE A 66 -14.95 15.09 -15.08
C PHE A 66 -14.43 14.60 -16.44
N PRO A 67 -13.10 14.66 -16.68
CA PRO A 67 -12.51 14.23 -17.95
C PRO A 67 -12.90 12.79 -18.32
N ALA A 68 -12.93 12.46 -19.63
CA ALA A 68 -13.29 11.12 -20.10
C ALA A 68 -12.34 9.99 -19.62
N THR A 69 -11.14 10.35 -19.14
CA THR A 69 -10.18 9.43 -18.51
C THR A 69 -10.63 8.96 -17.13
N PHE A 70 -11.55 9.67 -16.47
CA PHE A 70 -12.23 9.22 -15.25
C PHE A 70 -13.30 8.22 -15.63
N THR A 71 -12.89 7.06 -16.14
CA THR A 71 -13.80 5.93 -16.34
C THR A 71 -14.16 5.35 -14.97
N GLN A 72 -15.33 4.69 -14.87
CA GLN A 72 -15.72 4.03 -13.62
C GLN A 72 -14.59 3.12 -13.14
N PHE A 73 -14.08 2.27 -14.04
CA PHE A 73 -12.99 1.35 -13.76
C PHE A 73 -11.73 2.02 -13.19
N ALA A 74 -11.25 3.11 -13.81
CA ALA A 74 -10.07 3.82 -13.33
C ALA A 74 -10.31 4.43 -11.93
N MET A 75 -11.51 4.95 -11.68
CA MET A 75 -11.88 5.52 -10.39
C MET A 75 -12.01 4.46 -9.30
N GLU A 76 -12.65 3.32 -9.56
CA GLU A 76 -12.72 2.20 -8.61
C GLU A 76 -11.30 1.76 -8.18
N ASN A 77 -10.38 1.72 -9.14
CA ASN A 77 -8.99 1.34 -8.88
C ASN A 77 -8.25 2.39 -8.04
N ALA A 78 -8.48 3.67 -8.30
CA ALA A 78 -7.93 4.76 -7.51
C ALA A 78 -8.44 4.74 -6.05
N VAL A 79 -9.74 4.45 -5.86
CA VAL A 79 -10.34 4.31 -4.51
C VAL A 79 -9.74 3.12 -3.77
N GLN A 80 -9.70 1.95 -4.42
CA GLN A 80 -9.06 0.77 -3.84
C GLN A 80 -7.62 1.07 -3.43
N LYS A 81 -6.86 1.76 -4.29
CA LYS A 81 -5.47 2.10 -4.02
C LYS A 81 -5.31 3.07 -2.85
N ALA A 82 -6.20 4.05 -2.71
CA ALA A 82 -6.17 4.99 -1.59
C ALA A 82 -6.51 4.32 -0.25
N VAL A 83 -7.50 3.42 -0.22
CA VAL A 83 -7.81 2.58 0.96
C VAL A 83 -6.60 1.73 1.33
N GLN A 84 -6.04 1.05 0.33
CA GLN A 84 -4.86 0.21 0.45
C GLN A 84 -3.62 0.93 0.95
N ASN A 85 -3.45 2.21 0.59
CA ASN A 85 -2.39 3.04 1.12
C ASN A 85 -2.56 3.14 2.66
N TRP A 86 -3.74 3.52 3.14
CA TRP A 86 -3.99 3.59 4.58
C TRP A 86 -3.80 2.26 5.30
N GLU A 87 -4.25 1.14 4.73
CA GLU A 87 -3.97 -0.20 5.28
C GLU A 87 -2.47 -0.46 5.43
N GLN A 88 -1.67 -0.09 4.41
CA GLN A 88 -0.23 -0.36 4.39
C GLN A 88 0.55 0.45 5.43
N ILE A 89 0.20 1.72 5.70
CA ILE A 89 0.97 2.53 6.67
C ILE A 89 0.37 2.58 8.06
N SER A 90 -0.95 2.45 8.22
CA SER A 90 -1.56 2.77 9.50
C SER A 90 -1.43 1.62 10.50
N GLY A 91 -1.81 0.39 10.14
CA GLY A 91 -2.01 -0.68 11.14
C GLY A 91 -3.03 -0.30 12.23
N VAL A 92 -3.97 0.58 11.87
CA VAL A 92 -5.04 1.07 12.73
C VAL A 92 -6.10 -0.02 12.94
N ASN A 93 -6.71 -0.06 14.12
CA ASN A 93 -7.80 -1.00 14.43
C ASN A 93 -9.11 -0.61 13.75
N LEU A 94 -9.15 -0.63 12.42
CA LEU A 94 -10.33 -0.47 11.58
C LEU A 94 -10.17 -1.41 10.37
N ASP A 95 -11.26 -2.08 9.98
CA ASP A 95 -11.33 -2.85 8.74
C ASP A 95 -11.88 -1.93 7.63
N ILE A 96 -10.98 -1.22 6.95
CA ILE A 96 -11.33 -0.26 5.90
C ILE A 96 -11.30 -0.99 4.56
N ARG A 97 -12.43 -1.07 3.86
CA ARG A 97 -12.50 -1.81 2.59
C ARG A 97 -13.31 -1.08 1.54
N TYR A 98 -12.89 -1.22 0.28
CA TYR A 98 -13.69 -0.76 -0.84
C TYR A 98 -14.88 -1.70 -1.07
N ALA A 99 -16.09 -1.16 -1.02
CA ALA A 99 -17.34 -1.93 -1.07
C ALA A 99 -18.07 -1.82 -2.43
N GLY A 100 -17.56 -1.01 -3.37
CA GLY A 100 -18.06 -0.94 -4.74
C GLY A 100 -18.65 0.41 -5.14
N VAL A 101 -19.30 0.41 -6.30
CA VAL A 101 -19.99 1.58 -6.87
C VAL A 101 -21.46 1.56 -6.50
N ASP A 102 -21.95 2.68 -5.97
CA ASP A 102 -23.38 2.95 -5.88
C ASP A 102 -23.72 4.33 -6.46
N ASN A 103 -24.31 4.29 -7.64
CA ASN A 103 -24.57 5.45 -8.48
C ASN A 103 -25.80 6.27 -8.07
N ASN A 104 -26.57 5.83 -7.08
CA ASN A 104 -27.82 6.48 -6.68
C ASN A 104 -27.72 7.15 -5.31
N ARG A 105 -26.63 6.92 -4.57
CA ARG A 105 -26.46 7.43 -3.20
C ARG A 105 -26.00 8.87 -3.19
N THR A 106 -26.63 9.69 -2.36
CA THR A 106 -26.27 11.10 -2.17
C THR A 106 -25.61 11.37 -0.82
N GLN A 107 -25.55 10.38 0.06
CA GLN A 107 -24.90 10.45 1.37
C GLN A 107 -24.41 9.07 1.84
N ALA A 108 -23.35 9.08 2.64
CA ALA A 108 -22.87 7.94 3.39
C ALA A 108 -23.90 7.48 4.43
N GLY A 109 -23.84 6.21 4.80
CA GLY A 109 -24.62 5.60 5.88
C GLY A 109 -23.68 5.10 6.98
N ASN A 110 -24.27 4.47 8.00
CA ASN A 110 -23.52 3.97 9.15
C ASN A 110 -22.46 2.93 8.76
N GLY A 111 -21.23 3.14 9.23
CA GLY A 111 -20.03 2.36 8.91
C GLY A 111 -19.47 2.64 7.53
N GLU A 112 -19.78 3.79 6.91
CA GLU A 112 -19.47 4.01 5.50
C GLU A 112 -18.77 5.35 5.23
N ILE A 113 -17.95 5.34 4.17
CA ILE A 113 -17.43 6.52 3.50
C ILE A 113 -18.03 6.56 2.09
N LEU A 114 -18.65 7.65 1.67
CA LEU A 114 -19.15 7.82 0.30
C LEU A 114 -18.32 8.87 -0.45
N ILE A 115 -17.71 8.48 -1.57
CA ILE A 115 -16.93 9.36 -2.43
C ILE A 115 -17.80 9.82 -3.61
N SER A 116 -17.95 11.13 -3.78
CA SER A 116 -18.80 11.75 -4.80
C SER A 116 -18.16 12.95 -5.46
N GLY A 117 -18.44 13.15 -6.75
CA GLY A 117 -18.14 14.37 -7.49
C GLY A 117 -19.20 15.42 -7.21
N ALA A 118 -18.77 16.63 -6.84
CA ALA A 118 -19.66 17.73 -6.52
C ALA A 118 -19.27 19.02 -7.24
N ARG A 119 -20.23 19.94 -7.34
CA ARG A 119 -19.89 21.36 -7.59
C ARG A 119 -19.44 21.98 -6.29
N ARG A 120 -18.41 22.80 -6.37
CA ARG A 120 -17.99 23.58 -5.23
C ARG A 120 -19.08 24.59 -4.88
N LEU A 121 -19.49 24.61 -3.61
CA LEU A 121 -20.50 25.55 -3.12
C LEU A 121 -19.91 26.95 -3.04
N GLN A 122 -20.66 27.93 -3.57
CA GLN A 122 -20.18 29.25 -3.99
C GLN A 122 -19.63 30.14 -2.85
N ASP A 123 -19.93 29.83 -1.59
CA ASP A 123 -19.63 30.72 -0.45
C ASP A 123 -18.90 30.07 0.75
N ALA A 124 -18.62 28.77 0.71
CA ALA A 124 -18.17 28.04 1.91
C ALA A 124 -16.66 27.76 1.98
N PHE A 125 -15.96 27.57 0.84
CA PHE A 125 -14.52 27.18 0.84
C PHE A 125 -13.78 27.80 -0.35
N PRO A 126 -12.96 28.84 -0.18
CA PRO A 126 -12.39 29.57 -1.30
C PRO A 126 -11.21 28.91 -2.04
N LEU A 127 -10.70 27.72 -1.64
CA LEU A 127 -9.59 27.05 -2.36
C LEU A 127 -9.54 25.50 -2.35
N SER A 128 -10.53 24.75 -1.84
CA SER A 128 -10.39 23.28 -1.63
C SER A 128 -10.58 22.39 -2.88
N LEU A 129 -9.62 21.48 -3.14
CA LEU A 129 -9.65 20.39 -4.17
C LEU A 129 -10.74 19.35 -3.92
N ALA A 130 -10.90 19.01 -2.66
CA ALA A 130 -11.91 18.11 -2.14
C ALA A 130 -12.18 18.48 -0.67
N ASN A 131 -13.20 17.87 -0.07
CA ASN A 131 -13.45 17.94 1.37
C ASN A 131 -14.03 16.61 1.87
N ALA A 132 -13.61 16.17 3.06
CA ALA A 132 -14.26 15.12 3.82
C ALA A 132 -15.15 15.72 4.91
N LEU A 133 -16.37 15.20 5.05
CA LEU A 133 -17.35 15.66 6.04
C LEU A 133 -17.83 14.46 6.86
N GLY A 134 -17.65 14.51 8.18
CA GLY A 134 -18.34 13.58 9.09
C GLY A 134 -19.82 13.97 9.18
N SER A 135 -20.74 13.03 8.95
CA SER A 135 -22.18 13.31 9.05
C SER A 135 -22.72 12.86 10.42
N ALA A 136 -23.13 13.83 11.25
CA ALA A 136 -23.70 13.53 12.57
C ALA A 136 -25.18 13.16 12.39
N GLU A 137 -25.49 11.87 12.36
CA GLU A 137 -26.85 11.43 12.68
C GLU A 137 -27.04 11.19 14.19
N ASN A 138 -25.98 11.16 14.99
CA ASN A 138 -26.06 10.74 16.38
C ASN A 138 -25.87 11.90 17.37
N THR A 139 -26.90 12.18 18.15
CA THR A 139 -26.88 13.15 19.27
C THR A 139 -26.14 12.63 20.51
N ASP A 140 -25.58 11.41 20.48
CA ASP A 140 -24.76 10.89 21.59
C ASP A 140 -23.34 11.49 21.53
N ALA A 141 -23.04 12.36 22.49
CA ALA A 141 -21.74 13.00 22.66
C ALA A 141 -20.56 12.00 22.84
N ARG A 142 -20.83 10.70 22.98
CA ARG A 142 -19.82 9.66 23.11
C ARG A 142 -19.44 8.94 21.80
N ASN A 143 -20.21 9.13 20.71
CA ASN A 143 -19.90 8.51 19.40
C ASN A 143 -20.54 9.33 18.25
N PRO A 144 -20.02 10.53 17.96
CA PRO A 144 -20.80 11.54 17.25
C PRO A 144 -20.89 11.32 15.72
N PHE A 145 -20.02 10.50 15.16
CA PHE A 145 -20.01 10.17 13.74
C PHE A 145 -19.76 8.66 13.61
N ASN A 146 -20.39 8.03 12.62
CA ASN A 146 -20.07 6.66 12.17
C ASN A 146 -20.23 6.62 10.64
N GLN A 147 -20.01 7.75 9.97
CA GLN A 147 -20.28 7.94 8.55
C GLN A 147 -19.57 9.20 8.06
N SER A 148 -19.05 9.17 6.83
CA SER A 148 -18.37 10.31 6.23
C SER A 148 -18.61 10.43 4.72
N ASP A 149 -18.80 11.64 4.22
CA ASP A 149 -18.87 11.93 2.79
C ASP A 149 -17.58 12.61 2.33
N ILE A 150 -17.02 12.17 1.20
CA ILE A 150 -15.90 12.83 0.52
C ILE A 150 -16.43 13.44 -0.78
N PHE A 151 -16.27 14.76 -0.91
CA PHE A 151 -16.67 15.52 -2.09
C PHE A 151 -15.44 15.96 -2.88
N ILE A 152 -15.34 15.55 -4.14
CA ILE A 152 -14.27 15.94 -5.05
C ILE A 152 -14.81 17.00 -6.03
N TYR A 153 -14.12 18.12 -6.16
CA TYR A 153 -14.60 19.27 -6.92
C TYR A 153 -13.92 19.39 -8.30
N ARG A 154 -14.72 19.61 -9.35
CA ARG A 154 -14.23 19.80 -10.73
C ARG A 154 -13.95 21.27 -11.08
N GLN A 155 -14.65 22.19 -10.44
CA GLN A 155 -14.70 23.61 -10.75
C GLN A 155 -14.47 24.43 -9.49
N ASP A 156 -13.67 25.49 -9.61
CA ASP A 156 -13.59 26.52 -8.58
C ASP A 156 -14.77 27.50 -8.64
N MET A 157 -14.74 28.48 -7.72
CA MET A 157 -15.79 29.50 -7.57
C MET A 157 -15.92 30.43 -8.79
N ASP A 158 -14.85 30.58 -9.58
CA ASP A 158 -14.85 31.39 -10.80
C ASP A 158 -15.31 30.59 -12.03
N GLY A 159 -15.70 29.32 -11.82
CA GLY A 159 -16.11 28.41 -12.87
C GLY A 159 -14.94 27.83 -13.67
N ILE A 160 -13.70 28.00 -13.19
CA ILE A 160 -12.51 27.46 -13.83
C ILE A 160 -12.43 25.97 -13.51
N ASN A 161 -12.27 25.20 -14.59
CA ASN A 161 -12.13 23.76 -14.56
C ASN A 161 -10.71 23.36 -14.10
N TRP A 162 -10.61 22.63 -12.99
CA TRP A 162 -9.34 22.06 -12.51
C TRP A 162 -8.86 20.88 -13.35
N LEU A 163 -7.59 20.85 -13.69
CA LEU A 163 -7.03 19.70 -14.41
C LEU A 163 -6.84 18.57 -13.42
N TRP A 164 -7.55 17.46 -13.65
CA TRP A 164 -7.48 16.28 -12.82
C TRP A 164 -6.81 15.16 -13.58
N SER A 165 -5.92 14.46 -12.89
CA SER A 165 -5.32 13.21 -13.34
C SER A 165 -5.67 12.13 -12.37
N VAL A 166 -5.92 10.92 -12.85
CA VAL A 166 -6.11 9.81 -11.94
C VAL A 166 -4.74 9.37 -11.38
N VAL A 167 -3.62 9.56 -12.14
CA VAL A 167 -2.25 9.03 -11.89
C VAL A 167 -1.64 9.37 -10.52
N PRO A 168 -0.80 8.50 -9.89
CA PRO A 168 -0.20 8.75 -8.57
C PRO A 168 0.82 9.90 -8.57
N SER A 169 1.41 10.16 -9.73
CA SER A 169 2.32 11.26 -9.98
C SER A 169 1.82 12.07 -11.18
N HIS A 170 2.04 13.37 -11.18
CA HIS A 170 1.54 14.23 -12.25
C HIS A 170 2.18 13.84 -13.59
N SER A 171 1.36 13.55 -14.60
CA SER A 171 1.85 13.29 -15.96
C SER A 171 2.47 14.55 -16.60
N ILE A 172 2.06 15.72 -16.09
CA ILE A 172 2.52 17.08 -16.41
C ILE A 172 2.36 17.97 -15.17
N SER A 173 3.23 18.96 -14.97
CA SER A 173 3.36 19.75 -13.72
C SER A 173 2.14 20.59 -13.28
N LEU A 174 0.99 20.49 -13.96
CA LEU A 174 -0.21 21.31 -13.75
C LEU A 174 -1.48 20.50 -13.45
N GLU A 175 -1.41 19.17 -13.45
CA GLU A 175 -2.55 18.32 -13.08
C GLU A 175 -2.62 18.12 -11.56
N ASN A 176 -3.82 17.87 -11.01
CA ASN A 176 -4.03 17.41 -9.65
C ASN A 176 -4.16 15.88 -9.62
N SER A 177 -3.45 15.19 -8.71
CA SER A 177 -3.58 13.74 -8.55
C SER A 177 -4.82 13.36 -7.72
N PHE A 178 -5.78 12.69 -8.36
CA PHE A 178 -6.97 12.16 -7.72
C PHE A 178 -6.65 11.18 -6.58
N ILE A 179 -5.65 10.31 -6.74
CA ILE A 179 -5.28 9.35 -5.69
C ILE A 179 -4.64 10.03 -4.50
N SER A 180 -3.77 11.01 -4.72
CA SER A 180 -3.15 11.75 -3.62
C SER A 180 -4.21 12.52 -2.84
N THR A 181 -5.10 13.25 -3.53
CA THR A 181 -6.23 13.92 -2.90
C THR A 181 -7.11 12.91 -2.17
N LEU A 182 -7.47 11.80 -2.81
CA LEU A 182 -8.36 10.83 -2.18
C LEU A 182 -7.71 10.16 -0.94
N THR A 183 -6.42 9.83 -1.01
CA THR A 183 -5.70 9.30 0.15
C THR A 183 -5.73 10.31 1.29
N HIS A 184 -5.52 11.59 0.99
CA HIS A 184 -5.62 12.66 1.98
C HIS A 184 -7.03 12.78 2.60
N GLU A 185 -8.07 12.85 1.77
CA GLU A 185 -9.46 12.97 2.24
C GLU A 185 -9.93 11.75 3.04
N ILE A 186 -9.48 10.54 2.68
CA ILE A 186 -9.76 9.36 3.51
C ILE A 186 -9.16 9.53 4.90
N GLY A 187 -7.98 10.14 5.05
CA GLY A 187 -7.40 10.46 6.35
C GLY A 187 -8.33 11.33 7.20
N HIS A 188 -8.92 12.37 6.61
CA HIS A 188 -9.93 13.20 7.27
C HIS A 188 -11.19 12.42 7.63
N SER A 189 -11.69 11.56 6.74
CA SER A 189 -12.82 10.67 7.04
C SER A 189 -12.53 9.70 8.20
N LEU A 190 -11.27 9.31 8.42
CA LEU A 190 -10.86 8.48 9.55
C LEU A 190 -10.67 9.26 10.86
N GLY A 191 -10.78 10.60 10.80
CA GLY A 191 -10.78 11.48 11.96
C GLY A 191 -9.58 12.39 12.12
N LEU A 192 -8.66 12.40 11.15
CA LEU A 192 -7.47 13.25 11.21
C LEU A 192 -7.81 14.70 10.91
N GLY A 193 -7.22 15.63 11.66
CA GLY A 193 -7.26 17.06 11.37
C GLY A 193 -6.17 17.49 10.38
N HIS A 194 -6.19 18.77 9.99
CA HIS A 194 -5.06 19.36 9.29
C HIS A 194 -3.89 19.60 10.26
N ASN A 195 -2.77 18.92 10.02
CA ASN A 195 -1.55 19.17 10.75
C ASN A 195 -0.90 20.47 10.26
N GLY A 196 -0.74 21.43 11.18
CA GLY A 196 -0.22 22.79 10.90
C GLY A 196 1.29 22.89 10.76
N ASP A 197 2.03 21.78 10.84
CA ASP A 197 3.48 21.79 10.79
C ASP A 197 3.98 21.90 9.34
N THR A 198 4.71 22.97 9.08
CA THR A 198 5.31 23.28 7.78
C THR A 198 6.47 22.35 7.39
N ASN A 199 6.93 21.49 8.31
CA ASN A 199 8.04 20.56 8.10
C ASN A 199 7.61 19.10 7.88
N LEU A 200 6.31 18.84 7.80
CA LEU A 200 5.79 17.48 7.64
C LEU A 200 6.20 16.89 6.29
N ARG A 201 6.52 15.60 6.33
CA ARG A 201 6.97 14.84 5.16
C ARG A 201 5.97 13.73 4.91
N THR A 202 5.29 13.80 3.78
CA THR A 202 4.35 12.75 3.42
C THR A 202 5.10 11.41 3.30
N VAL A 203 4.52 10.38 3.90
CA VAL A 203 5.00 9.01 3.81
C VAL A 203 4.38 8.26 2.64
N MET A 204 3.43 8.85 1.91
CA MET A 204 2.96 8.28 0.65
C MET A 204 2.67 9.39 -0.35
N ASN A 205 3.30 9.31 -1.52
CA ASN A 205 3.23 10.29 -2.60
C ASN A 205 4.02 11.59 -2.33
N PRO A 206 5.36 11.52 -2.16
CA PRO A 206 6.19 12.71 -1.96
C PRO A 206 6.26 13.67 -3.17
N GLY A 207 5.53 13.37 -4.27
CA GLY A 207 5.58 14.06 -5.55
C GLY A 207 4.63 15.24 -5.74
N THR A 208 3.82 15.62 -4.75
CA THR A 208 2.96 16.80 -4.85
C THR A 208 3.74 18.07 -4.43
N PRO A 209 3.85 19.09 -5.30
CA PRO A 209 4.46 20.39 -4.96
C PRO A 209 3.75 21.08 -3.78
N GLU A 210 2.49 20.71 -3.55
CA GLU A 210 1.70 21.09 -2.41
C GLU A 210 2.13 20.25 -1.20
N ARG A 211 3.10 20.81 -0.46
CA ARG A 211 3.68 20.30 0.79
C ARG A 211 2.68 20.20 1.97
N SER A 212 1.41 19.94 1.69
CA SER A 212 0.30 20.14 2.63
C SER A 212 -0.64 18.94 2.75
N TYR A 213 -0.50 17.92 1.91
CA TYR A 213 -1.42 16.79 1.89
C TYR A 213 -0.72 15.51 2.37
N GLY A 214 -1.15 15.01 3.54
CA GLY A 214 -0.70 13.74 4.14
C GLY A 214 -1.01 12.51 3.26
N PRO A 215 -0.65 11.29 3.70
CA PRO A 215 -0.41 10.93 5.10
C PRO A 215 1.01 11.24 5.58
N TYR A 216 1.13 11.70 6.81
CA TYR A 216 2.38 11.94 7.54
C TYR A 216 2.66 10.80 8.54
N ILE A 217 3.84 10.81 9.17
CA ILE A 217 4.15 9.82 10.22
C ILE A 217 3.27 10.07 11.45
N GLU A 218 3.06 11.34 11.76
CA GLU A 218 2.25 11.84 12.86
C GLU A 218 0.79 11.37 12.72
N ASP A 219 0.25 11.43 11.49
CA ASP A 219 -1.09 10.95 11.15
C ASP A 219 -1.29 9.47 11.56
N ILE A 220 -0.27 8.63 11.41
CA ILE A 220 -0.34 7.21 11.84
C ILE A 220 -0.51 7.11 13.36
N GLN A 221 0.26 7.91 14.11
CA GLN A 221 0.19 7.93 15.57
C GLN A 221 -1.14 8.49 16.07
N ASP A 222 -1.66 9.52 15.40
CA ASP A 222 -2.94 10.12 15.73
C ASP A 222 -4.10 9.16 15.41
N LEU A 223 -4.04 8.44 14.28
CA LEU A 223 -5.00 7.36 14.02
C LEU A 223 -4.97 6.26 15.08
N TRP A 224 -3.81 5.92 15.64
CA TRP A 224 -3.74 4.95 16.75
C TRP A 224 -4.32 5.48 18.05
N ARG A 225 -4.12 6.77 18.36
CA ARG A 225 -4.75 7.41 19.52
C ARG A 225 -6.26 7.44 19.36
N LEU A 226 -6.72 7.75 18.15
CA LEU A 226 -8.14 7.78 17.83
C LEU A 226 -8.75 6.40 17.81
N ASN A 227 -8.22 5.44 17.07
CA ASN A 227 -8.92 4.20 16.75
C ASN A 227 -8.29 2.95 17.38
N GLY A 228 -7.13 3.07 18.00
CA GLY A 228 -6.35 1.94 18.50
C GLY A 228 -5.50 1.28 17.42
N GLN A 229 -4.65 0.34 17.84
CA GLN A 229 -3.85 -0.53 16.98
C GLN A 229 -4.56 -1.87 16.84
N VAL A 230 -4.47 -2.49 15.66
CA VAL A 230 -5.00 -3.85 15.49
C VAL A 230 -4.25 -4.78 16.45
N GLY A 231 -4.99 -5.60 17.20
CA GLY A 231 -4.44 -6.39 18.32
C GLY A 231 -4.30 -7.89 18.05
N THR A 232 -5.00 -8.43 17.05
CA THR A 232 -5.07 -9.88 16.78
C THR A 232 -5.27 -10.16 15.30
N ASN A 233 -4.49 -11.11 14.75
CA ASN A 233 -4.69 -11.64 13.40
C ASN A 233 -4.56 -13.16 13.44
N ALA A 234 -5.41 -13.87 12.70
CA ALA A 234 -5.23 -15.29 12.49
C ALA A 234 -4.20 -15.50 11.37
N THR A 235 -3.10 -16.20 11.68
CA THR A 235 -2.08 -16.52 10.68
C THR A 235 -2.23 -17.95 10.21
N THR A 236 -2.41 -18.09 8.90
CA THR A 236 -2.60 -19.37 8.24
C THR A 236 -1.42 -19.69 7.35
N VAL A 237 -1.02 -20.96 7.34
CA VAL A 237 0.07 -21.45 6.51
C VAL A 237 -0.47 -22.49 5.53
N ALA A 238 -0.31 -22.24 4.23
CA ALA A 238 -0.58 -23.23 3.20
C ALA A 238 0.73 -23.87 2.74
N LEU A 239 0.79 -25.20 2.82
CA LEU A 239 1.96 -25.99 2.44
C LEU A 239 1.69 -26.74 1.14
N SER A 240 2.60 -26.63 0.18
CA SER A 240 2.65 -27.52 -0.98
C SER A 240 3.88 -28.41 -0.87
N THR A 241 3.76 -29.69 -1.20
CA THR A 241 4.87 -30.66 -1.26
C THR A 241 5.15 -31.13 -2.69
N ASP A 242 4.42 -30.60 -3.67
CA ASP A 242 4.43 -31.03 -5.06
C ASP A 242 4.75 -29.89 -6.03
N GLN A 243 5.56 -28.93 -5.56
CA GLN A 243 6.03 -27.80 -6.38
C GLN A 243 4.95 -26.76 -6.72
N GLY A 244 4.02 -26.53 -5.80
CA GLY A 244 2.94 -25.56 -5.93
C GLY A 244 1.78 -26.07 -6.79
N LEU A 245 1.70 -27.39 -7.04
CA LEU A 245 0.61 -27.98 -7.81
C LEU A 245 -0.64 -28.18 -6.94
N SER A 246 -0.48 -28.52 -5.67
CA SER A 246 -1.55 -28.63 -4.68
C SER A 246 -1.13 -28.02 -3.34
N TRP A 247 -2.13 -27.61 -2.55
CA TRP A 247 -1.96 -26.84 -1.32
C TRP A 247 -2.77 -27.46 -0.18
N ASN A 248 -2.13 -27.61 0.99
CA ASN A 248 -2.79 -28.01 2.23
C ASN A 248 -2.70 -26.86 3.21
N VAL A 249 -3.85 -26.36 3.65
CA VAL A 249 -3.97 -25.23 4.58
C VAL A 249 -3.99 -25.75 6.00
N THR A 250 -3.12 -25.19 6.86
CA THR A 250 -3.03 -25.54 8.28
C THR A 250 -2.96 -24.24 9.11
N PRO A 251 -3.70 -24.13 10.22
CA PRO A 251 -3.46 -23.08 11.20
C PRO A 251 -2.02 -23.12 11.69
N SER A 252 -1.35 -21.96 11.74
CA SER A 252 0.01 -21.90 12.25
C SER A 252 0.02 -21.84 13.78
N ALA A 253 1.04 -22.44 14.42
CA ALA A 253 1.23 -22.34 15.86
C ALA A 253 2.04 -21.09 16.25
N ILE A 254 1.82 -19.97 15.54
CA ILE A 254 2.47 -18.70 15.84
C ILE A 254 1.86 -18.16 17.13
N PRO A 255 2.67 -17.86 18.15
CA PRO A 255 2.18 -17.28 19.39
C PRO A 255 1.35 -16.01 19.13
N SER A 256 0.25 -15.85 19.86
CA SER A 256 -0.66 -14.69 19.71
C SER A 256 -0.01 -13.34 19.98
N ASN A 257 1.15 -13.31 20.66
CA ASN A 257 1.95 -12.11 20.87
C ASN A 257 2.83 -11.74 19.65
N ILE A 258 2.88 -12.57 18.62
CA ILE A 258 3.51 -12.28 17.33
C ILE A 258 2.41 -11.91 16.36
N TYR A 259 2.15 -10.61 16.36
CA TYR A 259 1.12 -9.97 15.56
C TYR A 259 1.77 -9.13 14.46
N SER A 260 1.20 -9.11 13.25
CA SER A 260 1.66 -8.24 12.17
C SER A 260 0.51 -7.61 11.40
N PRO A 261 0.30 -6.27 11.46
CA PRO A 261 -0.72 -5.59 10.68
C PRO A 261 -0.33 -5.50 9.19
N LEU A 262 0.85 -5.99 8.84
CA LEU A 262 1.42 -5.95 7.50
C LEU A 262 1.88 -7.34 7.08
N PRO A 263 2.05 -7.59 5.76
CA PRO A 263 2.50 -8.88 5.26
C PRO A 263 3.76 -9.37 5.98
N PHE A 264 3.78 -10.67 6.26
CA PHE A 264 4.98 -11.35 6.76
C PHE A 264 6.01 -11.48 5.64
N SER A 265 7.27 -11.68 6.01
CA SER A 265 8.30 -12.22 5.13
C SER A 265 8.83 -13.51 5.75
N VAL A 266 8.98 -14.55 4.95
CA VAL A 266 9.29 -15.89 5.47
C VAL A 266 10.50 -16.47 4.77
N ASN A 267 11.43 -17.01 5.55
CA ASN A 267 12.52 -17.85 5.08
C ASN A 267 12.36 -19.27 5.60
N ARG A 268 12.84 -20.22 4.81
CA ARG A 268 12.83 -21.63 5.16
C ARG A 268 14.20 -22.23 4.88
N ASP A 269 14.86 -22.66 5.95
CA ASP A 269 16.16 -23.30 5.90
C ASP A 269 16.02 -24.83 5.96
N ASN A 270 17.13 -25.55 6.17
CA ASN A 270 17.16 -26.99 6.32
C ASN A 270 16.51 -27.47 7.61
N ASP A 271 16.60 -26.68 8.68
CA ASP A 271 16.23 -27.09 10.04
C ASP A 271 15.08 -26.27 10.65
N GLY A 272 14.69 -25.17 10.02
CA GLY A 272 13.64 -24.31 10.55
C GLY A 272 13.07 -23.29 9.55
N MET A 273 12.10 -22.54 10.05
CA MET A 273 11.55 -21.37 9.39
C MET A 273 11.87 -20.13 10.21
N THR A 274 12.17 -19.03 9.52
CA THR A 274 12.32 -17.71 10.14
C THR A 274 11.24 -16.82 9.55
N ILE A 275 10.42 -16.22 10.42
CA ILE A 275 9.41 -15.24 10.04
C ILE A 275 9.95 -13.87 10.45
N PHE A 276 9.87 -12.93 9.53
CA PHE A 276 10.08 -11.51 9.74
C PHE A 276 8.71 -10.84 9.68
N TYR A 277 8.47 -9.95 10.62
CA TYR A 277 7.15 -9.34 10.82
C TYR A 277 7.28 -7.91 11.29
N THR A 278 6.19 -7.16 11.18
CA THR A 278 6.10 -5.81 11.73
C THR A 278 5.16 -5.87 12.89
N ALA A 279 5.61 -5.67 14.13
CA ALA A 279 4.76 -5.73 15.31
C ALA A 279 3.59 -4.72 15.25
N ALA A 280 2.59 -4.87 16.13
CA ALA A 280 1.43 -3.98 16.20
C ALA A 280 1.81 -2.49 16.30
N ASP A 281 2.90 -2.19 17.02
CA ASP A 281 3.46 -0.84 17.17
C ASP A 281 4.48 -0.48 16.08
N LYS A 282 4.41 -1.16 14.94
CA LYS A 282 5.26 -0.99 13.75
C LYS A 282 6.75 -1.26 13.97
N ARG A 283 7.16 -1.89 15.07
CA ARG A 283 8.56 -2.30 15.23
C ARG A 283 8.87 -3.54 14.39
N PRO A 284 9.98 -3.57 13.65
CA PRO A 284 10.37 -4.74 12.87
C PRO A 284 10.84 -5.84 13.83
N GLY A 285 10.43 -7.07 13.57
CA GLY A 285 10.65 -8.22 14.43
C GLY A 285 10.83 -9.52 13.66
N TRP A 286 11.24 -10.55 14.38
CA TRP A 286 11.42 -11.89 13.84
C TRP A 286 11.17 -12.98 14.87
N THR A 287 10.87 -14.18 14.38
CA THR A 287 10.81 -15.41 15.18
C THR A 287 11.25 -16.60 14.35
N THR A 288 11.72 -17.64 15.02
CA THR A 288 12.13 -18.91 14.40
C THR A 288 11.21 -20.03 14.86
N GLY A 289 10.97 -21.01 13.98
CA GLY A 289 10.10 -22.14 14.29
C GLY A 289 10.36 -23.36 13.43
N ALA A 290 9.51 -24.36 13.63
CA ALA A 290 9.59 -25.62 12.90
C ALA A 290 9.23 -25.45 11.42
N LEU A 291 9.82 -26.28 10.57
CA LEU A 291 9.63 -26.25 9.10
C LEU A 291 8.19 -26.42 8.61
N ASN A 292 7.36 -27.07 9.42
CA ASN A 292 5.95 -27.33 9.14
C ASN A 292 5.03 -26.31 9.83
N ALA A 293 5.58 -25.23 10.37
CA ALA A 293 4.88 -24.21 11.14
C ALA A 293 4.12 -24.75 12.38
N SER A 294 4.49 -25.93 12.89
CA SER A 294 3.83 -26.54 14.05
C SER A 294 4.22 -25.94 15.39
N SER A 295 5.28 -25.14 15.43
CA SER A 295 5.71 -24.39 16.62
C SER A 295 6.62 -23.24 16.22
N PHE A 296 6.54 -22.14 16.97
CA PHE A 296 7.45 -21.00 16.87
C PHE A 296 7.92 -20.58 18.27
N GLY A 297 9.14 -20.05 18.33
CA GLY A 297 9.68 -19.44 19.53
C GLY A 297 9.05 -18.09 19.84
N VAL A 298 9.54 -17.47 20.92
CA VAL A 298 9.14 -16.11 21.30
C VAL A 298 9.68 -15.12 20.27
N GLY A 299 8.83 -14.21 19.81
CA GLY A 299 9.22 -13.16 18.86
C GLY A 299 10.14 -12.12 19.49
N THR A 300 11.10 -11.65 18.71
CA THR A 300 12.00 -10.54 19.08
C THR A 300 11.70 -9.33 18.20
N VAL A 301 11.76 -8.13 18.76
CA VAL A 301 11.56 -6.86 18.05
C VAL A 301 12.76 -5.94 18.23
N PHE A 302 13.12 -5.20 17.19
CA PHE A 302 14.09 -4.11 17.30
C PHE A 302 13.46 -2.91 17.98
N ARG A 303 14.16 -2.38 18.98
CA ARG A 303 13.70 -1.20 19.75
C ARG A 303 14.13 0.09 19.06
N ASN A 304 13.42 1.19 19.34
CA ASN A 304 13.73 2.54 18.87
C ASN A 304 13.76 2.71 17.34
N THR A 305 12.91 1.99 16.63
CA THR A 305 12.77 2.04 15.16
C THR A 305 11.29 1.93 14.79
N PHE A 306 10.92 2.37 13.59
CA PHE A 306 9.54 2.35 13.11
C PHE A 306 9.48 1.91 11.65
N SER A 307 8.92 0.75 11.36
CA SER A 307 8.75 0.21 10.01
C SER A 307 7.48 0.75 9.36
N LEU A 308 7.63 1.60 8.33
CA LEU A 308 6.49 2.25 7.67
C LEU A 308 5.64 1.28 6.85
N TYR A 309 6.27 0.52 5.94
CA TYR A 309 5.57 -0.27 4.92
C TYR A 309 5.60 -1.78 5.14
N GLY A 310 6.39 -2.26 6.10
CA GLY A 310 6.58 -3.69 6.33
C GLY A 310 8.03 -4.05 6.56
N THR A 311 8.23 -5.27 7.05
CA THR A 311 9.53 -5.79 7.43
C THR A 311 9.80 -7.04 6.61
N VAL A 312 10.85 -6.97 5.79
CA VAL A 312 11.28 -8.07 4.93
C VAL A 312 12.56 -8.67 5.50
N GLY A 313 12.77 -9.96 5.27
CA GLY A 313 14.07 -10.57 5.57
C GLY A 313 14.38 -11.76 4.68
N HIS A 314 15.67 -11.99 4.45
CA HIS A 314 16.19 -13.14 3.72
C HIS A 314 17.41 -13.72 4.43
N GLY A 315 17.67 -15.01 4.26
CA GLY A 315 18.87 -15.63 4.81
C GLY A 315 18.79 -17.14 4.85
N TYR A 316 19.95 -17.76 4.99
CA TYR A 316 20.15 -19.20 5.13
C TYR A 316 21.56 -19.46 5.68
N ASP A 317 21.79 -20.66 6.21
CA ASP A 317 23.03 -21.07 6.87
C ASP A 317 23.35 -20.18 8.09
N ASP A 318 22.34 -19.97 8.95
CA ASP A 318 22.38 -19.11 10.15
C ASP A 318 22.70 -17.63 9.91
N GLU A 319 22.78 -17.17 8.66
CA GLU A 319 23.02 -15.78 8.29
C GLU A 319 21.77 -15.14 7.72
N HIS A 320 21.27 -14.12 8.40
CA HIS A 320 20.05 -13.44 8.03
C HIS A 320 20.24 -11.93 7.93
N MET A 321 19.55 -11.33 6.97
CA MET A 321 19.33 -9.89 6.94
C MET A 321 17.84 -9.58 6.96
N MET A 322 17.51 -8.52 7.67
CA MET A 322 16.19 -7.91 7.70
C MET A 322 16.30 -6.46 7.23
N ALA A 323 15.32 -6.01 6.46
CA ALA A 323 15.25 -4.65 5.95
C ALA A 323 13.84 -4.07 6.10
N TRP A 324 13.77 -2.76 6.30
CA TRP A 324 12.52 -2.01 6.36
C TRP A 324 12.77 -0.54 6.02
N VAL A 325 11.72 0.21 5.72
CA VAL A 325 11.79 1.67 5.63
C VAL A 325 11.54 2.27 7.00
N ASP A 326 12.54 2.98 7.52
CA ASP A 326 12.48 3.59 8.85
C ASP A 326 11.81 4.97 8.79
N GLY A 327 10.62 5.06 9.38
CA GLY A 327 9.89 6.32 9.48
C GLY A 327 10.65 7.37 10.29
N ASN A 328 11.37 6.96 11.34
CA ASN A 328 12.12 7.91 12.16
C ASN A 328 13.39 8.44 11.47
N ASN A 329 13.73 7.91 10.30
CA ASN A 329 14.93 8.25 9.55
C ASN A 329 14.60 8.67 8.12
N ASN A 330 13.60 9.54 7.93
CA ASN A 330 13.31 10.16 6.64
C ASN A 330 13.16 9.15 5.48
N ASN A 331 12.41 8.07 5.75
CA ASN A 331 12.15 6.98 4.81
C ASN A 331 13.42 6.30 4.28
N ASN A 332 14.54 6.39 5.00
CA ASN A 332 15.73 5.62 4.67
C ASN A 332 15.48 4.14 4.96
N ILE A 333 16.06 3.28 4.13
CA ILE A 333 16.06 1.85 4.38
C ILE A 333 17.07 1.54 5.48
N THR A 334 16.59 0.88 6.54
CA THR A 334 17.44 0.30 7.58
C THR A 334 17.60 -1.19 7.30
N VAL A 335 18.84 -1.68 7.44
CA VAL A 335 19.18 -3.10 7.27
C VAL A 335 19.96 -3.59 8.49
N ILE A 336 19.53 -4.72 9.03
CA ILE A 336 20.23 -5.40 10.12
C ILE A 336 20.63 -6.80 9.67
N PHE A 337 21.88 -7.15 9.90
CA PHE A 337 22.40 -8.50 9.77
C PHE A 337 22.50 -9.16 11.15
N PHE A 338 22.21 -10.44 11.21
CA PHE A 338 22.43 -11.23 12.41
C PHE A 338 22.78 -12.67 12.06
N THR A 339 23.61 -13.25 12.92
CA THR A 339 23.93 -14.67 12.93
C THR A 339 23.17 -15.36 14.06
N ASP A 340 23.11 -16.70 14.03
CA ASP A 340 22.90 -17.55 15.21
C ASP A 340 21.70 -17.20 16.12
N GLY A 341 20.62 -16.71 15.51
CA GLY A 341 19.30 -16.69 16.15
C GLY A 341 19.17 -15.82 17.40
N VAL A 342 19.66 -14.56 17.38
CA VAL A 342 19.01 -13.34 17.99
C VAL A 342 20.00 -12.38 18.69
N THR A 343 21.17 -12.82 19.17
CA THR A 343 21.91 -12.04 20.18
C THR A 343 22.86 -10.97 19.63
N ASN A 344 23.45 -11.17 18.45
CA ASN A 344 24.36 -10.19 17.85
C ASN A 344 23.76 -9.63 16.56
N THR A 345 23.29 -8.39 16.63
CA THR A 345 22.76 -7.66 15.49
C THR A 345 23.74 -6.60 15.04
N LEU A 346 24.00 -6.54 13.74
CA LEU A 346 24.94 -5.61 13.14
C LEU A 346 24.18 -4.69 12.18
N ASN A 347 24.34 -3.39 12.34
CA ASN A 347 23.82 -2.43 11.38
C ASN A 347 24.57 -2.60 10.05
N ARG A 348 23.78 -2.79 8.99
CA ARG A 348 24.20 -2.94 7.59
C ARG A 348 23.40 -2.02 6.67
N SER A 349 22.85 -0.95 7.21
CA SER A 349 22.08 -0.01 6.41
C SER A 349 22.96 0.66 5.36
N PRO A 350 22.45 0.93 4.15
CA PRO A 350 23.10 1.86 3.23
C PRO A 350 23.35 3.23 3.90
N ALA A 351 24.26 4.01 3.33
CA ALA A 351 24.54 5.35 3.85
C ALA A 351 23.26 6.21 3.90
N VAL A 352 23.07 6.93 5.01
CA VAL A 352 21.89 7.77 5.23
C VAL A 352 21.72 8.78 4.08
N GLY A 353 20.49 8.89 3.58
CA GLY A 353 20.13 9.76 2.47
C GLY A 353 20.37 9.17 1.07
N THR A 354 20.99 7.99 0.97
CA THR A 354 21.29 7.36 -0.34
C THR A 354 20.27 6.32 -0.76
N SER A 355 19.45 5.80 0.15
CA SER A 355 18.46 4.75 -0.13
C SER A 355 17.16 5.07 0.58
N ARG A 356 16.32 5.88 -0.06
CA ARG A 356 14.96 6.20 0.42
C ARG A 356 13.93 5.45 -0.41
N ALA A 357 12.87 4.95 0.23
CA ALA A 357 11.87 4.15 -0.47
C ALA A 357 10.44 4.49 -0.09
N THR A 358 9.53 4.32 -1.06
CA THR A 358 8.09 4.49 -0.93
C THR A 358 7.43 3.12 -1.07
N GLY A 359 7.62 2.26 -0.07
CA GLY A 359 7.27 0.86 -0.20
C GLY A 359 8.07 -0.12 0.63
N THR A 360 7.58 -1.35 0.74
CA THR A 360 8.35 -2.45 1.31
C THR A 360 9.57 -2.73 0.43
N PRO A 361 10.80 -2.66 0.97
CA PRO A 361 11.98 -3.06 0.21
C PRO A 361 12.01 -4.59 0.07
N ALA A 362 12.93 -5.11 -0.72
CA ALA A 362 13.30 -6.51 -0.73
C ALA A 362 14.79 -6.69 -0.47
N ILE A 363 15.13 -7.64 0.38
CA ILE A 363 16.51 -8.08 0.59
C ILE A 363 16.63 -9.56 0.22
N HIS A 364 17.71 -9.94 -0.45
CA HIS A 364 17.90 -11.34 -0.88
C HIS A 364 19.38 -11.71 -0.93
N LYS A 365 19.71 -12.92 -0.47
CA LYS A 365 21.07 -13.47 -0.51
C LYS A 365 21.28 -14.18 -1.85
N LEU A 366 22.21 -13.68 -2.66
CA LEU A 366 22.48 -14.16 -4.02
C LEU A 366 23.55 -15.26 -4.05
N ALA A 367 24.55 -15.13 -3.18
CA ALA A 367 25.67 -16.05 -3.03
C ALA A 367 26.27 -15.87 -1.63
N ASN A 368 27.38 -16.57 -1.35
CA ASN A 368 28.14 -16.33 -0.12
C ASN A 368 28.52 -14.85 -0.03
N ASN A 369 28.16 -14.23 1.09
CA ASN A 369 28.38 -12.82 1.42
C ASN A 369 27.79 -11.78 0.45
N THR A 370 27.04 -12.23 -0.57
CA THR A 370 26.54 -11.38 -1.65
C THR A 370 25.04 -11.19 -1.52
N TRP A 371 24.62 -9.94 -1.41
CA TRP A 371 23.24 -9.56 -1.13
C TRP A 371 22.77 -8.51 -2.12
N ILE A 372 21.48 -8.55 -2.45
CA ILE A 372 20.78 -7.49 -3.17
C ILE A 372 19.77 -6.84 -2.25
N LEU A 373 19.71 -5.51 -2.30
CA LEU A 373 18.63 -4.69 -1.76
C LEU A 373 17.93 -4.02 -2.95
N ALA A 374 16.65 -4.33 -3.17
CA ALA A 374 15.84 -3.70 -4.20
C ALA A 374 14.67 -2.95 -3.56
N TYR A 375 14.28 -1.81 -4.13
CA TYR A 375 13.22 -0.98 -3.56
C TYR A 375 12.64 0.01 -4.58
N PRO A 376 11.39 0.47 -4.39
CA PRO A 376 10.84 1.62 -5.10
C PRO A 376 11.40 2.92 -4.50
N LYS A 377 12.22 3.67 -5.24
CA LYS A 377 12.93 4.83 -4.68
C LYS A 377 12.03 6.03 -4.41
N ILE A 378 12.40 6.85 -3.43
CA ILE A 378 11.93 8.23 -3.31
C ILE A 378 13.03 9.15 -3.84
N ASP A 379 12.71 9.89 -4.89
CA ASP A 379 13.60 10.91 -5.44
C ASP A 379 13.09 12.29 -5.05
N THR A 380 13.86 12.99 -4.22
CA THR A 380 13.47 14.30 -3.69
C THR A 380 13.87 15.47 -4.60
N VAL A 381 14.54 15.19 -5.71
CA VAL A 381 14.96 16.20 -6.70
C VAL A 381 14.10 16.09 -7.94
N ASP A 382 13.83 14.88 -8.41
CA ASP A 382 12.99 14.60 -9.57
C ASP A 382 11.84 13.67 -9.18
N PHE A 383 10.64 14.22 -8.98
CA PHE A 383 9.50 13.42 -8.54
C PHE A 383 8.99 12.44 -9.61
N THR A 384 9.35 12.63 -10.89
CA THR A 384 9.00 11.67 -11.94
C THR A 384 9.74 10.34 -11.77
N GLU A 385 10.87 10.38 -11.05
CA GLU A 385 11.70 9.24 -10.71
C GLU A 385 11.25 8.49 -9.46
N THR A 386 10.30 9.03 -8.69
CA THR A 386 9.75 8.36 -7.51
C THR A 386 8.99 7.10 -7.90
N ALA A 387 9.05 6.09 -7.02
CA ALA A 387 8.50 4.75 -7.20
C ALA A 387 9.11 3.92 -8.34
N ARG A 388 10.16 4.42 -9.00
CA ARG A 388 10.99 3.59 -9.90
C ARG A 388 11.74 2.54 -9.09
N VAL A 389 11.80 1.33 -9.64
CA VAL A 389 12.46 0.20 -8.95
C VAL A 389 13.96 0.25 -9.20
N VAL A 390 14.72 0.31 -8.11
CA VAL A 390 16.18 0.36 -8.13
C VAL A 390 16.77 -0.75 -7.28
N GLY A 391 18.05 -1.05 -7.47
CA GLY A 391 18.78 -2.07 -6.72
C GLY A 391 20.18 -1.64 -6.32
N ARG A 392 20.66 -2.22 -5.22
CA ARG A 392 22.05 -2.14 -4.74
C ARG A 392 22.57 -3.52 -4.43
N ILE A 393 23.87 -3.71 -4.63
CA ILE A 393 24.58 -4.96 -4.35
C ILE A 393 25.59 -4.73 -3.24
N SER A 394 25.63 -5.67 -2.31
CA SER A 394 26.72 -5.84 -1.37
C SER A 394 27.43 -7.15 -1.68
N THR A 395 28.75 -7.18 -1.60
CA THR A 395 29.56 -8.40 -1.71
C THR A 395 30.29 -8.75 -0.40
N ASP A 396 29.93 -8.10 0.71
CA ASP A 396 30.59 -8.24 2.02
C ASP A 396 29.61 -8.22 3.20
N ASP A 397 28.46 -8.89 3.05
CA ASP A 397 27.40 -8.98 4.08
C ASP A 397 26.88 -7.62 4.54
N GLY A 398 26.63 -6.74 3.57
CA GLY A 398 25.98 -5.45 3.72
C GLY A 398 26.87 -4.41 4.38
N ARG A 399 28.16 -4.70 4.58
CA ARG A 399 29.10 -3.74 5.19
C ARG A 399 29.29 -2.55 4.27
N ASN A 400 29.35 -2.81 2.96
CA ASN A 400 29.37 -1.80 1.93
C ASN A 400 28.29 -2.10 0.88
N TRP A 401 27.51 -1.07 0.55
CA TRP A 401 26.54 -1.13 -0.55
C TRP A 401 27.11 -0.41 -1.77
N GLY A 402 27.07 -1.08 -2.91
CA GLY A 402 27.36 -0.49 -4.20
C GLY A 402 26.37 0.64 -4.55
N PRO A 403 26.62 1.35 -5.66
CA PRO A 403 25.76 2.43 -6.12
C PRO A 403 24.35 1.92 -6.43
N GLU A 404 23.38 2.83 -6.32
CA GLU A 404 22.03 2.58 -6.79
C GLU A 404 22.04 2.37 -8.31
N THR A 405 21.40 1.30 -8.77
CA THR A 405 21.25 0.99 -10.18
C THR A 405 19.76 0.93 -10.51
N ASP A 406 19.36 1.69 -11.52
CA ASP A 406 18.02 1.61 -12.09
C ASP A 406 17.81 0.23 -12.75
N LEU A 407 16.72 -0.43 -12.40
CA LEU A 407 16.39 -1.77 -12.88
C LEU A 407 15.40 -1.75 -14.04
N LEU A 408 14.81 -0.59 -14.34
CA LEU A 408 13.87 -0.44 -15.42
C LEU A 408 14.59 -0.34 -16.77
N PRO A 409 14.13 -1.07 -17.80
CA PRO A 409 14.64 -0.87 -19.15
C PRO A 409 14.23 0.51 -19.69
N SER A 410 14.93 1.00 -20.70
CA SER A 410 14.74 2.34 -21.29
C SER A 410 13.34 2.63 -21.86
N TRP A 411 12.53 1.59 -22.15
CA TRP A 411 11.13 1.71 -22.56
C TRP A 411 10.13 1.64 -21.40
N GLY A 412 10.59 1.32 -20.18
CA GLY A 412 9.80 1.20 -18.96
C GLY A 412 9.80 2.47 -18.10
N ALA A 413 10.13 3.63 -18.66
CA ALA A 413 10.15 4.90 -17.92
C ALA A 413 8.81 5.26 -17.25
N ALA A 414 7.70 4.66 -17.70
CA ALA A 414 6.36 4.87 -17.14
C ALA A 414 5.93 3.83 -16.08
N THR A 415 6.73 2.79 -15.78
CA THR A 415 6.32 1.75 -14.82
C THR A 415 6.81 2.09 -13.41
N GLN A 416 5.90 2.59 -12.57
CA GLN A 416 6.13 2.87 -11.15
C GLN A 416 5.55 1.75 -10.28
N ALA A 417 6.30 1.32 -9.27
CA ALA A 417 5.80 0.33 -8.32
C ALA A 417 4.73 0.95 -7.41
N LEU A 418 3.66 0.21 -7.17
CA LEU A 418 2.51 0.70 -6.41
C LEU A 418 2.72 0.63 -4.90
N ARG A 419 3.45 -0.36 -4.40
CA ARG A 419 3.65 -0.62 -2.98
C ARG A 419 5.11 -0.93 -2.75
N GLY A 420 5.53 -2.17 -2.90
CA GLY A 420 6.90 -2.63 -2.70
C GLY A 420 7.37 -3.55 -3.82
N VAL A 421 8.42 -4.30 -3.53
CA VAL A 421 9.06 -5.22 -4.47
C VAL A 421 9.35 -6.54 -3.77
N SER A 422 9.44 -7.63 -4.53
CA SER A 422 9.88 -8.93 -4.06
C SER A 422 11.02 -9.46 -4.93
N VAL A 423 12.02 -10.09 -4.31
CA VAL A 423 13.22 -10.57 -5.00
C VAL A 423 13.44 -12.06 -4.77
N THR A 424 13.80 -12.76 -5.84
CA THR A 424 14.31 -14.13 -5.77
C THR A 424 15.42 -14.32 -6.78
N SER A 425 16.24 -15.37 -6.64
CA SER A 425 17.37 -15.59 -7.54
C SER A 425 17.72 -17.07 -7.72
N ASN A 426 18.25 -17.39 -8.89
CA ASN A 426 19.00 -18.62 -9.17
C ASN A 426 20.50 -18.29 -9.20
N GLY A 427 20.99 -17.74 -8.09
CA GLY A 427 22.34 -17.21 -7.97
C GLY A 427 22.51 -15.85 -8.65
N ILE A 428 23.76 -15.40 -8.75
CA ILE A 428 24.13 -14.07 -9.26
C ILE A 428 23.78 -13.84 -10.75
N ASN A 429 23.50 -14.90 -11.50
CA ASN A 429 23.29 -14.84 -12.96
C ASN A 429 21.82 -14.74 -13.37
N ASP A 430 20.88 -14.97 -12.47
CA ASP A 430 19.44 -14.91 -12.76
C ASP A 430 18.69 -14.43 -11.52
N ILE A 431 18.57 -13.10 -11.43
CA ILE A 431 17.89 -12.39 -10.35
C ILE A 431 16.56 -11.91 -10.89
N ARG A 432 15.48 -12.15 -10.14
CA ARG A 432 14.11 -11.77 -10.50
C ARG A 432 13.53 -10.85 -9.46
N ILE A 433 12.95 -9.75 -9.94
CA ILE A 433 12.42 -8.68 -9.10
C ILE A 433 10.99 -8.43 -9.58
N SER A 434 10.02 -8.74 -8.73
CA SER A 434 8.60 -8.64 -9.07
C SER A 434 7.92 -7.55 -8.27
N TYR A 435 6.99 -6.85 -8.90
CA TYR A 435 6.20 -5.80 -8.26
C TYR A 435 4.89 -5.58 -9.01
N ALA A 436 3.94 -4.96 -8.33
CA ALA A 436 2.74 -4.42 -8.95
C ALA A 436 3.02 -3.01 -9.44
N TYR A 437 2.60 -2.70 -10.66
CA TYR A 437 2.70 -1.38 -11.29
C TYR A 437 1.36 -0.99 -11.89
N SER A 438 1.20 0.29 -12.20
CA SER A 438 0.10 0.76 -13.04
C SER A 438 0.65 1.35 -14.33
N ASP A 439 -0.09 1.19 -15.43
CA ASP A 439 0.05 2.10 -16.55
C ASP A 439 -0.62 3.45 -16.24
N ASN A 440 -0.29 4.49 -17.00
CA ASN A 440 -0.81 5.84 -16.76
C ASN A 440 -2.30 6.00 -17.13
N SER A 441 -2.96 4.97 -17.67
CA SER A 441 -4.31 5.07 -18.23
C SER A 441 -5.40 4.56 -17.30
N ASP A 442 -5.23 3.40 -16.65
CA ASP A 442 -6.38 2.68 -16.08
C ASP A 442 -6.19 2.16 -14.65
N PHE A 443 -5.09 2.46 -13.97
CA PHE A 443 -4.90 2.08 -12.57
C PHE A 443 -4.91 0.60 -12.27
N THR A 444 -4.65 -0.19 -13.29
CA THR A 444 -4.57 -1.62 -13.16
C THR A 444 -3.33 -1.97 -12.38
N GLY A 445 -3.47 -2.54 -11.18
CA GLY A 445 -2.37 -3.16 -10.44
C GLY A 445 -1.84 -4.38 -11.19
N LEU A 446 -1.12 -4.17 -12.27
CA LEU A 446 -0.53 -5.21 -13.10
C LEU A 446 0.74 -5.72 -12.44
N VAL A 447 0.93 -7.03 -12.47
CA VAL A 447 2.17 -7.63 -11.96
C VAL A 447 3.21 -7.72 -13.08
N THR A 448 4.43 -7.29 -12.79
CA THR A 448 5.59 -7.47 -13.66
C THR A 448 6.75 -8.13 -12.92
N THR A 449 7.65 -8.74 -13.69
CA THR A 449 8.93 -9.25 -13.22
C THR A 449 10.05 -8.73 -14.11
N LEU A 450 11.02 -8.06 -13.50
CA LEU A 450 12.30 -7.71 -14.09
C LEU A 450 13.28 -8.86 -13.89
N ARG A 451 14.15 -9.07 -14.87
CA ARG A 451 15.24 -10.05 -14.76
C ARG A 451 16.59 -9.35 -14.98
N THR A 452 17.53 -9.63 -14.08
CA THR A 452 18.85 -9.01 -14.05
C THR A 452 19.92 -10.02 -13.61
N SER A 453 21.18 -9.61 -13.68
CA SER A 453 22.34 -10.41 -13.30
C SER A 453 23.45 -9.50 -12.76
N LEU A 454 24.47 -10.09 -12.14
CA LEU A 454 25.70 -9.36 -11.83
C LEU A 454 26.68 -9.43 -13.01
N ASN A 455 27.26 -8.29 -13.39
CA ASN A 455 28.39 -8.28 -14.31
C ASN A 455 29.69 -8.70 -13.61
N SER A 456 30.80 -8.75 -14.38
CA SER A 456 32.14 -9.09 -13.87
C SER A 456 32.67 -8.13 -12.79
N PHE A 457 32.05 -6.97 -12.60
CA PHE A 457 32.40 -5.98 -11.58
C PHE A 457 31.46 -6.03 -10.37
N ASN A 458 30.64 -7.08 -10.25
CA ASN A 458 29.62 -7.25 -9.21
C ASN A 458 28.59 -6.12 -9.17
N GLN A 459 28.31 -5.50 -10.32
CA GLN A 459 27.26 -4.50 -10.46
C GLN A 459 26.04 -5.12 -11.15
N LEU A 460 24.86 -4.58 -10.82
CA LEU A 460 23.62 -4.96 -11.49
C LEU A 460 23.73 -4.62 -12.97
N ASN A 461 23.51 -5.63 -13.80
CA ASN A 461 23.45 -5.52 -15.24
C ASN A 461 22.01 -5.83 -15.67
N PRO A 462 21.11 -4.83 -15.68
CA PRO A 462 19.72 -5.01 -16.08
C PRO A 462 19.68 -5.47 -17.53
N ALA A 463 19.40 -6.76 -17.72
CA ALA A 463 19.59 -7.42 -19.01
C ALA A 463 18.29 -7.98 -19.61
N SER A 464 17.10 -7.78 -19.00
CA SER A 464 15.92 -8.50 -19.49
C SER A 464 14.57 -7.80 -19.36
N ILE A 465 13.85 -7.91 -20.50
CA ILE A 465 12.42 -8.14 -20.74
C ILE A 465 11.58 -8.15 -19.46
N GLY A 466 10.86 -7.05 -19.21
CA GLY A 466 9.71 -7.06 -18.33
C GLY A 466 8.61 -7.92 -18.95
N PHE A 467 8.06 -8.85 -18.18
CA PHE A 467 6.87 -9.61 -18.59
C PHE A 467 5.68 -9.15 -17.77
N ASN A 468 4.60 -8.76 -18.44
CA ASN A 468 3.32 -8.54 -17.79
C ASN A 468 2.68 -9.91 -17.48
N ALA A 469 2.52 -10.22 -16.19
CA ALA A 469 1.88 -11.47 -15.76
C ALA A 469 0.38 -11.54 -16.10
N GLY A 470 -0.20 -10.46 -16.65
CA GLY A 470 -1.57 -10.40 -17.15
C GLY A 470 -2.62 -10.47 -16.05
N GLN A 471 -2.26 -10.17 -14.80
CA GLN A 471 -3.15 -10.23 -13.65
C GLN A 471 -3.21 -8.89 -12.93
N TYR A 472 -4.43 -8.57 -12.49
CA TYR A 472 -4.72 -7.45 -11.61
C TYR A 472 -4.64 -7.92 -10.15
N THR A 473 -3.71 -7.35 -9.40
CA THR A 473 -3.50 -7.63 -7.98
C THR A 473 -3.90 -6.43 -7.12
N LEU A 474 -4.30 -6.71 -5.88
CA LEU A 474 -4.52 -5.71 -4.83
C LEU A 474 -3.23 -5.38 -4.06
N GLY A 475 -2.12 -6.08 -4.33
CA GLY A 475 -0.95 -6.01 -3.48
C GLY A 475 0.38 -6.34 -4.14
N GLU A 476 1.43 -6.40 -3.35
CA GLU A 476 2.76 -6.80 -3.78
C GLU A 476 2.78 -8.30 -4.15
N PRO A 477 3.31 -8.67 -5.32
CA PRO A 477 3.57 -10.06 -5.63
C PRO A 477 4.74 -10.57 -4.78
N SER A 478 4.66 -11.82 -4.33
CA SER A 478 5.75 -12.48 -3.59
C SER A 478 6.37 -13.59 -4.42
N VAL A 479 7.70 -13.64 -4.53
CA VAL A 479 8.41 -14.61 -5.37
C VAL A 479 9.44 -15.44 -4.63
N ALA A 480 9.55 -16.72 -5.01
CA ALA A 480 10.54 -17.66 -4.48
C ALA A 480 11.11 -18.57 -5.57
N ARG A 481 12.33 -19.09 -5.35
CA ARG A 481 12.98 -20.05 -6.24
C ARG A 481 12.95 -21.45 -5.66
N THR A 482 12.70 -22.42 -6.54
CA THR A 482 12.77 -23.87 -6.30
C THR A 482 14.02 -24.46 -6.96
N SER A 483 14.27 -25.76 -6.78
CA SER A 483 15.33 -26.44 -7.53
C SER A 483 15.07 -26.50 -9.04
N ARG A 484 13.84 -26.26 -9.51
CA ARG A 484 13.44 -26.44 -10.92
C ARG A 484 12.76 -25.22 -11.55
N ASN A 485 12.16 -24.35 -10.75
CA ASN A 485 11.29 -23.26 -11.19
C ASN A 485 11.44 -22.04 -10.27
N PHE A 486 10.70 -20.99 -10.60
CA PHE A 486 10.31 -19.88 -9.73
C PHE A 486 8.80 -19.95 -9.51
N VAL A 487 8.34 -19.51 -8.34
CA VAL A 487 6.93 -19.44 -7.97
C VAL A 487 6.61 -17.99 -7.59
N MET A 488 5.44 -17.52 -7.99
CA MET A 488 4.90 -16.21 -7.64
C MET A 488 3.54 -16.38 -6.97
N GLY A 489 3.33 -15.70 -5.86
CA GLY A 489 2.03 -15.50 -5.22
C GLY A 489 1.50 -14.10 -5.47
N THR A 490 0.20 -14.00 -5.76
CA THR A 490 -0.50 -12.72 -5.97
C THR A 490 -1.86 -12.74 -5.29
N LEU A 491 -2.22 -11.67 -4.60
CA LEU A 491 -3.58 -11.47 -4.08
C LEU A 491 -4.43 -10.75 -5.15
N LEU A 492 -5.44 -11.42 -5.69
CA LEU A 492 -6.32 -10.85 -6.72
C LEU A 492 -7.38 -9.92 -6.11
N ARG A 493 -8.08 -9.15 -6.95
CA ARG A 493 -9.14 -8.19 -6.54
C ARG A 493 -10.29 -8.75 -5.73
N ASN A 494 -10.56 -10.03 -5.87
CA ASN A 494 -11.58 -10.73 -5.10
C ASN A 494 -11.04 -11.31 -3.78
N GLY A 495 -9.83 -10.91 -3.37
CA GLY A 495 -9.13 -11.42 -2.19
C GLY A 495 -8.68 -12.88 -2.29
N ILE A 496 -8.75 -13.48 -3.50
CA ILE A 496 -8.27 -14.85 -3.72
C ILE A 496 -6.78 -14.82 -4.05
N VAL A 497 -6.03 -15.73 -3.42
CA VAL A 497 -4.61 -15.90 -3.70
C VAL A 497 -4.41 -16.87 -4.86
N HIS A 498 -3.62 -16.42 -5.83
CA HIS A 498 -3.18 -17.21 -6.96
C HIS A 498 -1.67 -17.49 -6.89
N SER A 499 -1.28 -18.63 -7.44
CA SER A 499 0.10 -19.07 -7.61
C SER A 499 0.41 -19.26 -9.09
N ARG A 500 1.61 -18.86 -9.51
CA ARG A 500 2.13 -19.04 -10.87
C ARG A 500 3.54 -19.58 -10.83
N ASN A 501 3.92 -20.31 -11.88
CA ASN A 501 5.22 -20.95 -12.02
C ASN A 501 5.96 -20.48 -13.27
N SER A 502 7.25 -20.22 -13.16
CA SER A 502 8.15 -20.03 -14.30
C SER A 502 9.29 -21.02 -14.22
N VAL A 503 9.59 -21.72 -15.31
CA VAL A 503 10.78 -22.58 -15.39
C VAL A 503 12.04 -21.71 -15.26
N LEU A 504 13.13 -22.27 -14.70
CA LEU A 504 14.44 -21.57 -14.65
C LEU A 504 14.83 -21.06 -16.04
N ASN A 505 15.43 -19.86 -16.09
CA ASN A 505 15.81 -19.16 -17.32
C ASN A 505 14.67 -18.76 -18.28
N SER A 506 13.42 -19.14 -18.02
CA SER A 506 12.27 -18.71 -18.81
C SER A 506 11.86 -17.27 -18.47
N ASN A 507 11.34 -16.54 -19.45
CA ASN A 507 10.76 -15.21 -19.26
C ASN A 507 9.22 -15.25 -19.13
N THR A 508 8.62 -16.44 -19.03
CA THR A 508 7.16 -16.61 -19.00
C THR A 508 6.69 -17.20 -17.68
N TRP A 509 5.65 -16.60 -17.09
CA TRP A 509 4.89 -17.19 -16.01
C TRP A 509 3.73 -18.02 -16.56
N THR A 510 3.55 -19.23 -16.04
CA THR A 510 2.56 -20.23 -16.48
C THR A 510 1.80 -20.81 -15.28
N ASN A 511 0.75 -21.59 -15.54
CA ASN A 511 0.02 -22.38 -14.54
C ASN A 511 -0.54 -21.54 -13.38
N ASP A 512 -1.66 -20.86 -13.64
CA ASP A 512 -2.40 -20.07 -12.66
C ASP A 512 -3.27 -20.99 -11.78
N ARG A 513 -2.95 -21.09 -10.49
CA ARG A 513 -3.67 -21.96 -9.54
C ARG A 513 -4.07 -21.22 -8.27
N THR A 514 -5.32 -21.34 -7.90
CA THR A 514 -5.86 -20.87 -6.62
C THR A 514 -5.26 -21.65 -5.45
N VAL A 515 -4.79 -20.94 -4.43
CA VAL A 515 -4.15 -21.53 -3.23
C VAL A 515 -5.19 -21.93 -2.16
N SER A 516 -6.38 -21.32 -2.15
CA SER A 516 -7.53 -21.67 -1.28
C SER A 516 -8.84 -21.02 -1.78
N PRO A 517 -10.04 -21.56 -1.50
CA PRO A 517 -11.32 -20.87 -1.76
C PRO A 517 -11.66 -19.74 -0.76
N THR A 518 -10.83 -19.49 0.26
CA THR A 518 -11.03 -18.39 1.23
C THR A 518 -10.49 -17.06 0.74
N VAL A 519 -11.19 -15.98 1.10
CA VAL A 519 -10.78 -14.58 0.89
C VAL A 519 -9.76 -14.19 1.96
N PHE A 520 -8.67 -13.56 1.58
CA PHE A 520 -7.63 -13.05 2.48
C PHE A 520 -7.48 -11.53 2.35
N ASP A 521 -7.16 -10.87 3.46
CA ASP A 521 -7.02 -9.41 3.52
C ASP A 521 -5.56 -8.95 3.42
N VAL A 522 -4.60 -9.86 3.60
CA VAL A 522 -3.16 -9.54 3.56
C VAL A 522 -2.44 -10.33 2.47
N GLU A 523 -1.42 -9.70 1.89
CA GLU A 523 -0.59 -10.25 0.83
C GLU A 523 0.16 -11.52 1.27
N PRO A 524 0.33 -12.51 0.37
CA PRO A 524 1.12 -13.70 0.66
C PRO A 524 2.60 -13.41 0.85
N SER A 525 3.23 -14.11 1.78
CA SER A 525 4.65 -14.46 1.66
C SER A 525 4.81 -15.85 1.07
N VAL A 526 5.55 -15.96 -0.03
CA VAL A 526 5.90 -17.25 -0.66
C VAL A 526 7.34 -17.60 -0.37
N VAL A 527 7.60 -18.82 0.10
CA VAL A 527 8.95 -19.34 0.28
C VAL A 527 9.04 -20.81 -0.11
N ALA A 528 10.21 -21.23 -0.61
CA ALA A 528 10.49 -22.60 -1.01
C ALA A 528 11.64 -23.19 -0.16
N ARG A 529 11.49 -24.46 0.25
CA ARG A 529 12.60 -25.28 0.75
C ARG A 529 13.31 -25.90 -0.44
N ARG A 530 14.65 -25.94 -0.39
CA ARG A 530 15.60 -26.25 -1.46
C ARG A 530 15.24 -27.38 -2.44
N ASN A 531 14.31 -28.31 -2.16
CA ASN A 531 13.95 -29.41 -3.07
C ASN A 531 12.54 -30.03 -2.97
N SER A 532 11.63 -29.60 -2.08
CA SER A 532 10.43 -30.43 -1.82
C SER A 532 9.16 -29.71 -1.43
N SER A 533 9.20 -28.50 -0.89
CA SER A 533 7.98 -27.89 -0.37
C SER A 533 7.98 -26.36 -0.38
N PHE A 534 6.77 -25.82 -0.38
CA PHE A 534 6.45 -24.41 -0.41
C PHE A 534 5.62 -24.07 0.80
N VAL A 535 5.73 -22.82 1.19
CA VAL A 535 4.90 -22.21 2.19
C VAL A 535 4.34 -20.95 1.56
N TYR A 536 3.04 -20.84 1.52
CA TYR A 536 2.40 -19.53 1.56
C TYR A 536 2.04 -19.24 3.01
N MET A 537 2.36 -18.05 3.44
CA MET A 537 1.96 -17.54 4.74
C MET A 537 1.09 -16.31 4.54
N PHE A 538 -0.07 -16.33 5.18
CA PHE A 538 -1.07 -15.28 5.06
C PHE A 538 -1.58 -14.87 6.41
N CYS A 539 -1.98 -13.62 6.49
CA CYS A 539 -2.59 -13.04 7.65
C CYS A 539 -4.07 -12.75 7.32
N GLN A 540 -4.97 -13.20 8.17
CA GLN A 540 -6.37 -12.79 8.15
C GLN A 540 -6.56 -11.82 9.31
N LEU A 541 -7.07 -10.63 9.02
CA LEU A 541 -7.48 -9.69 10.06
C LEU A 541 -8.82 -10.22 10.61
N GLU A 542 -8.91 -10.39 11.93
CA GLU A 542 -10.16 -10.83 12.60
C GLU A 542 -10.95 -9.66 13.16
#